data_AF-A0AAV2N0R6-F1
#
_entry.id   AF-A0AAV2N0R6-F1
#
_cell.length_a   1.000
_cell.length_b   1.000
_cell.length_c   1.000
_cell.angle_alpha   90.00
_cell.angle_beta   90.00
_cell.angle_gamma   90.00
#
_symmetry.space_group_name_H-M   'P 1'
#
loop_
_entity.id
_entity.type
_entity.pdbx_description
1 polymer ?
#
loop_
_entity_poly.entity_id
_entity_poly.type
_entity_poly.pdbx_seq_one_letter_code
_entity_poly.pdbx_strand_id
1 'polypeptide(L)'
;MSSGKISHEKAWNEIATIMSGKGYNVSGRQCMTRINTMKRTYKTIKDHNAKSGNNKRTWKYYEIMQSFLGEKPYMAPLATISSTGSVSKRSISPSSMSTCEPDEINRKRKASSTDVAEKLIESRRLIEERKERKHMEKIELQTKLLEKLDKFIEKM
;
A
#
# COMPACT_ATOMS: atom_id res chain seq x y z
N MET A 1 19.89 -33.16 2.94
CA MET A 1 18.62 -32.47 2.59
C MET A 1 18.55 -31.19 3.41
N SER A 2 18.88 -30.03 2.83
CA SER A 2 18.90 -28.74 3.56
C SER A 2 17.50 -28.13 3.57
N SER A 3 17.04 -27.77 4.77
CA SER A 3 15.70 -27.24 5.07
C SER A 3 15.36 -26.04 4.18
N GLY A 4 14.25 -26.15 3.44
CA GLY A 4 13.82 -25.25 2.35
C GLY A 4 13.27 -23.88 2.77
N LYS A 5 13.86 -23.23 3.78
CA LYS A 5 13.48 -21.88 4.21
C LYS A 5 14.73 -21.05 4.52
N ILE A 6 15.13 -20.21 3.57
CA ILE A 6 16.13 -19.17 3.79
C ILE A 6 15.48 -18.00 4.54
N SER A 7 16.16 -17.43 5.54
CA SER A 7 15.65 -16.22 6.19
C SER A 7 15.70 -15.06 5.21
N HIS A 8 14.75 -14.13 5.35
CA HIS A 8 14.70 -12.95 4.49
C HIS A 8 16.02 -12.15 4.55
N GLU A 9 16.62 -12.02 5.73
CA GLU A 9 17.93 -11.40 5.91
C GLU A 9 19.04 -12.14 5.15
N LYS A 10 19.09 -13.48 5.27
CA LYS A 10 20.10 -14.29 4.59
C LYS A 10 20.00 -14.17 3.07
N ALA A 11 18.78 -14.15 2.52
CA ALA A 11 18.58 -13.94 1.08
C ALA A 11 19.12 -12.58 0.60
N TRP A 12 18.91 -11.50 1.38
CA TRP A 12 19.48 -10.20 1.03
C TRP A 12 20.99 -10.13 1.19
N ASN A 13 21.55 -10.84 2.17
CA ASN A 13 23.00 -10.92 2.34
C ASN A 13 23.65 -11.69 1.19
N GLU A 14 23.03 -12.76 0.68
CA GLU A 14 23.49 -13.46 -0.53
C GLU A 14 23.51 -12.53 -1.76
N ILE A 15 22.45 -11.72 -1.94
CA ILE A 15 22.40 -10.70 -3.00
C ILE A 15 23.53 -9.67 -2.83
N ALA A 16 23.78 -9.22 -1.60
CA ALA A 16 24.86 -8.30 -1.29
C ALA A 16 26.24 -8.90 -1.63
N THR A 17 26.48 -10.18 -1.32
CA THR A 17 27.71 -10.89 -1.71
C THR A 17 27.88 -10.91 -3.24
N ILE A 18 26.82 -11.20 -3.99
CA ILE A 18 26.85 -11.16 -5.46
C ILE A 18 27.17 -9.74 -5.97
N MET A 19 26.62 -8.71 -5.34
CA MET A 19 26.90 -7.31 -5.68
C MET A 19 28.36 -6.93 -5.36
N SER A 20 28.90 -7.37 -4.23
CA SER A 20 30.30 -7.19 -3.86
C SER A 20 31.24 -7.85 -4.85
N GLY A 21 30.91 -9.04 -5.35
CA GLY A 21 31.67 -9.69 -6.43
C GLY A 21 31.68 -8.91 -7.75
N LYS A 22 30.75 -7.98 -7.94
CA LYS A 22 30.71 -7.05 -9.08
C LYS A 22 31.35 -5.69 -8.78
N GLY A 23 32.01 -5.54 -7.63
CA GLY A 23 32.69 -4.31 -7.21
C GLY A 23 31.81 -3.32 -6.43
N TYR A 24 30.59 -3.69 -6.04
CA TYR A 24 29.72 -2.84 -5.22
C TYR A 24 29.77 -3.25 -3.75
N ASN A 25 30.48 -2.48 -2.92
CA ASN A 25 30.52 -2.74 -1.48
C ASN A 25 29.22 -2.29 -0.80
N VAL A 26 28.22 -3.19 -0.70
CA VAL A 26 26.89 -2.92 -0.15
C VAL A 26 26.45 -4.01 0.82
N SER A 27 25.59 -3.68 1.78
CA SER A 27 24.96 -4.64 2.69
C SER A 27 23.59 -5.12 2.18
N GLY A 28 23.10 -6.26 2.69
CA GLY A 28 21.79 -6.80 2.32
C GLY A 28 20.65 -5.81 2.57
N ARG A 29 20.71 -5.06 3.68
CA ARG A 29 19.74 -4.00 3.99
C ARG A 29 19.76 -2.87 2.96
N GLN A 30 20.93 -2.49 2.44
CA GLN A 30 21.05 -1.48 1.39
C GLN A 30 20.46 -2.00 0.07
N CYS A 31 20.72 -3.26 -0.30
CA CYS A 31 20.10 -3.90 -1.46
C CYS A 31 18.57 -3.90 -1.38
N MET A 32 18.03 -4.34 -0.24
CA MET A 32 16.58 -4.35 0.03
C MET A 32 15.98 -2.94 -0.08
N THR A 33 16.63 -1.96 0.54
CA THR A 33 16.16 -0.57 0.51
C THR A 33 16.16 -0.04 -0.92
N ARG A 34 17.22 -0.34 -1.69
CA ARG A 34 17.36 0.12 -3.07
C ARG A 34 16.24 -0.43 -3.97
N ILE A 35 15.97 -1.74 -3.93
CA ILE A 35 14.92 -2.33 -4.76
C ILE A 35 13.53 -1.86 -4.34
N ASN A 36 13.29 -1.64 -3.04
CA ASN A 36 12.01 -1.10 -2.56
C ASN A 36 11.79 0.33 -3.04
N THR A 37 12.83 1.17 -3.02
CA THR A 37 12.79 2.51 -3.60
C THR A 37 12.51 2.43 -5.10
N MET A 38 13.19 1.55 -5.84
CA MET A 38 12.93 1.36 -7.27
C MET A 38 11.48 0.95 -7.55
N LYS A 39 10.92 0.01 -6.79
CA LYS A 39 9.51 -0.41 -6.90
C LYS A 39 8.54 0.76 -6.69
N ARG A 40 8.81 1.61 -5.68
CA ARG A 40 8.00 2.81 -5.42
C ARG A 40 8.09 3.80 -6.58
N THR A 41 9.31 4.13 -7.04
CA THR A 41 9.52 5.04 -8.17
C THR A 41 8.81 4.55 -9.44
N TYR A 42 8.95 3.26 -9.76
CA TYR A 42 8.25 2.65 -10.89
C TYR A 42 6.74 2.83 -10.78
N LYS A 43 6.15 2.49 -9.63
CA LYS A 43 4.71 2.62 -9.41
C LYS A 43 4.24 4.06 -9.55
N THR A 44 4.94 5.02 -8.94
CA THR A 44 4.63 6.45 -9.06
C THR A 44 4.63 6.92 -10.52
N ILE A 45 5.63 6.50 -11.31
CA ILE A 45 5.72 6.88 -12.72
C ILE A 45 4.60 6.21 -13.54
N LYS A 46 4.35 4.91 -13.33
CA LYS A 46 3.29 4.17 -14.01
C LYS A 46 1.91 4.78 -13.73
N ASP A 47 1.62 5.06 -12.46
CA ASP A 47 0.35 5.66 -12.03
C ASP A 47 0.20 7.10 -12.55
N HIS A 48 1.30 7.87 -12.62
CA HIS A 48 1.30 9.20 -13.23
C HIS A 48 0.98 9.14 -14.73
N ASN A 49 1.64 8.23 -15.46
CA ASN A 49 1.50 8.10 -16.91
C ASN A 49 0.16 7.48 -17.33
N ALA A 50 -0.51 6.75 -16.43
CA ALA A 50 -1.83 6.19 -16.68
C ALA A 50 -2.97 7.21 -16.53
N LYS A 51 -2.73 8.36 -15.90
CA LYS A 51 -3.74 9.42 -15.73
C LYS A 51 -3.83 10.28 -17.00
N SER A 52 -5.05 10.43 -17.51
CA SER A 52 -5.32 11.33 -18.65
C SER A 52 -4.97 12.78 -18.29
N GLY A 53 -4.49 13.54 -19.28
CA GLY A 53 -4.07 14.93 -19.13
C GLY A 53 -2.65 15.14 -18.57
N ASN A 54 -1.99 14.09 -18.07
CA ASN A 54 -0.60 14.18 -17.62
C ASN A 54 0.39 14.10 -18.79
N ASN A 55 1.50 14.82 -18.66
CA ASN A 55 2.67 14.59 -19.51
C ASN A 55 3.34 13.25 -19.18
N LYS A 56 3.97 12.61 -20.18
CA LYS A 56 4.66 11.34 -19.97
C LYS A 56 5.96 11.57 -19.22
N ARG A 57 6.13 10.90 -18.08
CA ARG A 57 7.42 10.81 -17.37
C ARG A 57 8.21 9.62 -17.88
N THR A 58 9.50 9.83 -18.12
CA THR A 58 10.44 8.78 -18.52
C THR A 58 11.37 8.44 -17.35
N TRP A 59 11.86 7.21 -17.32
CA TRP A 59 12.89 6.80 -16.38
C TRP A 59 13.73 5.68 -17.00
N LYS A 60 15.05 5.80 -16.92
CA LYS A 60 15.99 4.86 -17.56
C LYS A 60 15.82 3.39 -17.15
N TYR A 61 15.23 3.14 -15.99
CA TYR A 61 14.96 1.78 -15.50
C TYR A 61 13.49 1.36 -15.66
N TYR A 62 12.66 2.17 -16.33
CA TYR A 62 11.23 1.92 -16.44
C TYR A 62 10.93 0.62 -17.18
N GLU A 63 11.52 0.41 -18.37
CA GLU A 63 11.27 -0.80 -19.17
C GLU A 63 11.71 -2.08 -18.47
N ILE A 64 12.89 -2.06 -17.85
CA ILE A 64 13.39 -3.18 -17.05
C ILE A 64 12.43 -3.48 -15.90
N MET A 65 11.94 -2.46 -15.20
CA MET A 65 10.98 -2.62 -14.10
C MET A 65 9.59 -3.06 -14.59
N GLN A 66 9.17 -2.61 -15.77
CA GLN A 66 7.93 -3.01 -16.42
C GLN A 66 7.96 -4.49 -16.78
N SER A 67 9.06 -5.00 -17.34
CA SER A 67 9.22 -6.44 -17.62
C SER A 67 9.19 -7.30 -16.36
N PHE A 68 9.73 -6.79 -15.24
CA PHE A 68 9.82 -7.55 -13.98
C PHE A 68 8.55 -7.49 -13.12
N LEU A 69 7.80 -6.38 -13.19
CA LEU A 69 6.69 -6.07 -12.27
C LEU A 69 5.35 -5.85 -12.96
N GLY A 70 5.35 -5.59 -14.27
CA GLY A 70 4.20 -5.05 -15.01
C GLY A 70 2.97 -5.94 -14.97
N GLU A 71 3.18 -7.25 -15.04
CA GLU A 71 2.14 -8.30 -15.07
C GLU A 71 1.66 -8.72 -13.68
N LYS A 72 2.35 -8.29 -12.62
CA LYS A 72 2.00 -8.74 -11.27
C LYS A 72 0.70 -8.09 -10.80
N PRO A 73 -0.23 -8.84 -10.20
CA PRO A 73 -1.56 -8.33 -9.86
C PRO A 73 -1.52 -7.18 -8.84
N TYR A 74 -0.50 -7.12 -7.97
CA TYR A 74 -0.33 -6.00 -7.03
C TYR A 74 0.19 -4.70 -7.68
N MET A 75 0.67 -4.76 -8.92
CA MET A 75 1.14 -3.61 -9.73
C MET A 75 0.12 -3.20 -10.80
N ALA A 76 -0.80 -4.08 -11.15
CA ALA A 76 -1.90 -3.81 -12.06
C ALA A 76 -3.18 -4.49 -11.56
N PRO A 77 -3.86 -3.93 -10.53
CA PRO A 77 -5.10 -4.51 -10.05
C PRO A 77 -6.15 -4.50 -11.18
N LEU A 78 -6.93 -5.58 -11.25
CA LEU A 78 -8.02 -5.76 -12.22
C LEU A 78 -9.16 -4.78 -11.97
N ALA A 79 -9.44 -4.53 -10.69
CA ALA A 79 -10.40 -3.56 -10.24
C ALA A 79 -9.85 -2.81 -9.03
N THR A 80 -10.09 -1.50 -9.00
CA THR A 80 -9.87 -0.67 -7.82
C THR A 80 -11.23 -0.19 -7.34
N ILE A 81 -11.55 -0.48 -6.08
CA ILE A 81 -12.79 -0.05 -5.42
C ILE A 81 -12.47 1.24 -4.65
N SER A 82 -13.17 2.32 -4.98
CA SER A 82 -13.08 3.58 -4.24
C SER A 82 -14.07 3.60 -3.08
N SER A 83 -13.74 4.32 -2.01
CA SER A 83 -14.67 4.61 -0.89
C SER A 83 -15.92 5.37 -1.33
N THR A 84 -15.89 6.00 -2.51
CA THR A 84 -17.04 6.65 -3.15
C THR A 84 -17.93 5.69 -3.95
N GLY A 85 -17.69 4.37 -3.89
CA GLY A 85 -18.49 3.36 -4.60
C GLY A 85 -18.17 3.24 -6.10
N SER A 86 -17.25 4.05 -6.63
CA SER A 86 -16.80 3.93 -8.02
C SER A 86 -15.83 2.75 -8.16
N VAL A 87 -16.15 1.86 -9.11
CA VAL A 87 -15.30 0.71 -9.48
C VAL A 87 -14.65 1.02 -10.83
N SER A 88 -13.33 1.16 -10.85
CA SER A 88 -12.57 1.25 -12.10
C SER A 88 -12.10 -0.16 -12.47
N LYS A 89 -12.69 -0.73 -13.53
CA LYS A 89 -12.27 -2.01 -14.11
C LYS A 89 -11.32 -1.77 -15.27
N ARG A 90 -10.25 -2.55 -15.35
CA ARG A 90 -9.33 -2.52 -16.50
C ARG A 90 -9.84 -3.48 -17.59
N SER A 91 -10.17 -2.98 -18.77
CA SER A 91 -10.52 -3.80 -19.94
C SER A 91 -9.25 -4.49 -20.48
N ILE A 92 -9.24 -5.82 -20.56
CA ILE A 92 -8.17 -6.58 -21.19
C ILE A 92 -8.71 -7.12 -22.52
N SER A 93 -8.07 -6.79 -23.64
CA SER A 93 -8.27 -7.47 -24.91
C SER A 93 -7.63 -8.88 -24.81
N PRO A 94 -8.32 -9.95 -25.22
CA PRO A 94 -7.87 -11.31 -24.96
C PRO A 94 -6.81 -11.74 -25.98
N SER A 95 -5.59 -11.97 -25.50
CA SER A 95 -4.62 -12.81 -26.18
C SER A 95 -4.10 -13.85 -25.19
N SER A 96 -4.94 -14.84 -24.90
CA SER A 96 -4.60 -16.26 -24.65
C SER A 96 -5.85 -16.94 -24.10
N MET A 97 -6.43 -17.79 -24.95
CA MET A 97 -7.60 -18.59 -24.69
C MET A 97 -7.28 -19.70 -23.68
N SER A 98 -7.95 -19.68 -22.54
CA SER A 98 -8.26 -20.88 -21.76
C SER A 98 -9.71 -20.74 -21.33
N THR A 99 -10.57 -21.44 -22.06
CA THR A 99 -12.01 -21.53 -21.84
C THR A 99 -12.28 -22.25 -20.53
N CYS A 100 -12.97 -21.60 -19.61
CA CYS A 100 -13.70 -22.29 -18.54
C CYS A 100 -15.08 -21.63 -18.46
N GLU A 101 -16.08 -22.35 -18.96
CA GLU A 101 -17.51 -22.07 -18.80
C GLU A 101 -17.91 -22.04 -17.30
N PRO A 102 -19.05 -21.42 -16.95
CA PRO A 102 -19.44 -21.19 -15.58
C PRO A 102 -20.14 -22.41 -14.97
N ASP A 103 -19.44 -23.12 -14.07
CA ASP A 103 -20.07 -24.14 -13.23
C ASP A 103 -20.70 -23.50 -11.98
N GLU A 104 -22.04 -23.55 -11.95
CA GLU A 104 -22.90 -23.39 -10.79
C GLU A 104 -22.55 -24.47 -9.75
N ILE A 105 -21.76 -24.12 -8.73
CA ILE A 105 -21.59 -24.96 -7.54
C ILE A 105 -22.00 -24.18 -6.31
N ASN A 106 -23.25 -24.41 -5.93
CA ASN A 106 -23.78 -24.27 -4.59
C ASN A 106 -22.77 -24.75 -3.53
N ARG A 107 -22.24 -23.82 -2.73
CA ARG A 107 -21.61 -24.15 -1.43
C ARG A 107 -22.27 -23.33 -0.33
N LYS A 108 -23.16 -24.01 0.40
CA LYS A 108 -23.81 -23.50 1.62
C LYS A 108 -22.76 -23.06 2.65
N ARG A 109 -23.01 -21.89 3.22
CA ARG A 109 -22.23 -21.17 4.24
C ARG A 109 -22.11 -21.96 5.55
N LYS A 110 -20.95 -21.91 6.22
CA LYS A 110 -20.89 -21.92 7.71
C LYS A 110 -19.55 -21.42 8.28
N ALA A 111 -19.41 -20.10 8.37
CA ALA A 111 -18.82 -19.39 9.51
C ALA A 111 -19.40 -17.97 9.45
N SER A 112 -19.93 -17.48 10.56
CA SER A 112 -20.85 -16.33 10.61
C SER A 112 -20.22 -15.04 10.03
N SER A 113 -20.55 -14.74 8.78
CA SER A 113 -20.09 -13.53 8.07
C SER A 113 -20.57 -12.23 8.73
N THR A 114 -21.56 -12.30 9.62
CA THR A 114 -22.10 -11.13 10.35
C THR A 114 -21.19 -10.71 11.51
N ASP A 115 -20.59 -11.67 12.22
CA ASP A 115 -19.74 -11.40 13.40
C ASP A 115 -18.43 -10.66 13.04
N VAL A 116 -17.85 -10.98 11.88
CA VAL A 116 -16.65 -10.31 11.38
C VAL A 116 -16.97 -8.89 10.88
N ALA A 117 -18.14 -8.70 10.26
CA ALA A 117 -18.59 -7.40 9.78
C ALA A 117 -18.90 -6.44 10.95
N GLU A 118 -19.57 -6.93 12.00
CA GLU A 118 -19.85 -6.18 13.22
C GLU A 118 -18.57 -5.74 13.94
N LYS A 119 -17.60 -6.64 14.09
CA LYS A 119 -16.29 -6.30 14.68
C LYS A 119 -15.55 -5.21 13.89
N LEU A 120 -15.68 -5.20 12.56
CA LEU A 120 -15.07 -4.17 11.74
C LEU A 120 -15.74 -2.80 11.94
N ILE A 121 -17.07 -2.76 11.99
CA ILE A 121 -17.84 -1.54 12.24
C ILE A 121 -17.50 -0.97 13.62
N GLU A 122 -17.44 -1.82 14.64
CA GLU A 122 -17.10 -1.42 16.01
C GLU A 122 -15.65 -0.91 16.13
N SER A 123 -14.70 -1.61 15.50
CA SER A 123 -13.29 -1.16 15.48
C SER A 123 -13.14 0.23 14.84
N ARG A 124 -13.96 0.52 13.82
CA ARG A 124 -13.95 1.81 13.12
C ARG A 124 -14.54 2.90 14.00
N ARG A 125 -15.63 2.60 14.72
CA ARG A 125 -16.25 3.51 15.69
C ARG A 125 -15.27 3.89 16.81
N LEU A 126 -14.58 2.90 17.39
CA LEU A 126 -13.59 3.12 18.46
C LEU A 126 -12.40 3.98 18.00
N ILE A 127 -11.98 3.86 16.74
CA ILE A 127 -10.91 4.68 16.18
C ILE A 127 -11.37 6.14 16.05
N GLU A 128 -12.60 6.37 15.61
CA GLU A 128 -13.16 7.72 15.46
C GLU A 128 -13.35 8.40 16.83
N GLU A 129 -13.93 7.70 17.81
CA GLU A 129 -14.05 8.20 19.19
C GLU A 129 -12.68 8.51 19.82
N ARG A 130 -11.64 7.73 19.51
CA ARG A 130 -10.28 8.02 19.97
C ARG A 130 -9.71 9.29 19.33
N LYS A 131 -10.00 9.56 18.06
CA LYS A 131 -9.58 10.80 17.40
C LYS A 131 -10.32 11.99 18.00
N GLU A 132 -11.63 11.85 18.24
CA GLU A 132 -12.46 12.89 18.84
C GLU A 132 -11.98 13.23 20.25
N ARG A 133 -11.68 12.23 21.10
CA ARG A 133 -11.10 12.49 22.43
C ARG A 133 -9.80 13.29 22.35
N LYS A 134 -8.86 12.89 21.49
CA LYS A 134 -7.61 13.63 21.31
C LYS A 134 -7.84 15.04 20.78
N HIS A 135 -8.83 15.21 19.91
CA HIS A 135 -9.20 16.52 19.38
C HIS A 135 -9.80 17.41 20.48
N MET A 136 -10.69 16.85 21.30
CA MET A 136 -11.31 17.53 22.44
C MET A 136 -10.28 17.93 23.50
N GLU A 137 -9.37 17.04 23.90
CA GLU A 137 -8.28 17.36 24.84
C GLU A 137 -7.41 18.51 24.33
N LYS A 138 -7.14 18.52 23.02
CA LYS A 138 -6.39 19.60 22.38
C LYS A 138 -7.16 20.92 22.40
N ILE A 139 -8.44 20.89 22.07
CA ILE A 139 -9.31 22.08 22.12
C ILE A 139 -9.38 22.60 23.56
N GLU A 140 -9.57 21.74 24.55
CA GLU A 140 -9.66 22.13 25.95
C GLU A 140 -8.36 22.78 26.48
N LEU A 141 -7.20 22.26 26.08
CA LEU A 141 -5.93 22.90 26.44
C LEU A 141 -5.80 24.28 25.78
N GLN A 142 -6.22 24.41 24.51
CA GLN A 142 -6.21 25.68 23.81
C GLN A 142 -7.17 26.69 24.46
N THR A 143 -8.39 26.28 24.83
CA THR A 143 -9.36 27.17 25.48
C THR A 143 -8.88 27.62 26.86
N LYS A 144 -8.33 26.71 27.68
CA LYS A 144 -7.73 27.08 28.98
C LYS A 144 -6.55 28.04 28.86
N LEU A 145 -5.75 27.89 27.80
CA LEU A 145 -4.64 28.81 27.53
C LEU A 145 -5.17 30.20 27.16
N LEU A 146 -6.15 30.27 26.26
CA LEU A 146 -6.79 31.53 25.86
C LEU A 146 -7.41 32.24 27.06
N GLU A 147 -8.16 31.51 27.90
CA GLU A 147 -8.78 32.08 29.11
C GLU A 147 -7.75 32.66 30.09
N LYS A 148 -6.57 32.03 30.21
CA LYS A 148 -5.48 32.59 31.03
C LYS A 148 -4.91 33.86 30.41
N LEU A 149 -4.75 33.91 29.08
CA LEU A 149 -4.27 35.10 28.38
C LEU A 149 -5.25 36.26 28.51
N ASP A 150 -6.56 36.00 28.38
CA ASP A 150 -7.60 37.02 28.57
C ASP A 150 -7.56 37.59 29.99
N LYS A 151 -7.43 36.73 31.02
CA LYS A 151 -7.26 37.15 32.43
C LYS A 151 -5.97 37.95 32.68
N PHE A 152 -4.93 37.76 31.87
CA PHE A 152 -3.71 38.58 31.94
C PHE A 152 -3.94 39.95 31.31
N ILE A 153 -4.69 40.01 30.21
CA ILE A 153 -5.03 41.26 29.52
C ILE A 153 -5.97 42.10 30.39
N GLU A 154 -6.97 41.50 31.04
CA GLU A 154 -7.89 42.22 31.95
C GLU A 154 -7.23 42.77 33.22
N LYS A 155 -6.01 42.31 33.55
CA LYS A 155 -5.23 42.75 34.72
C LYS A 155 -4.18 43.82 34.38
N MET A 156 -3.99 44.15 33.10
CA MET A 156 -3.23 45.34 32.67
C MET A 156 -4.17 46.53 32.54
#